data_AF-A0AA46UBT6-F1
#
_entry.id   AF-A0AA46UBT6-F1
#
_cell.length_a   1.000
_cell.length_b   1.000
_cell.length_c   1.000
_cell.angle_alpha   90.00
_cell.angle_beta   90.00
_cell.angle_gamma   90.00
#
_symmetry.space_group_name_H-M   'P 1'
#
loop_
_entity.id
_entity.type
_entity.pdbx_description
1 polymer ?
#
loop_
_entity_poly.entity_id
_entity_poly.type
_entity_poly.pdbx_seq_one_letter_code
_entity_poly.pdbx_strand_id
1 'polypeptide(L)'
;MRKVNYWKTLLVVLCTGCIFAACGDDDDENPFTGVDNNFLSFSLESNENVWKATIIDNEITVTVPEGTSLDGAQASYTLSEQATVNPNPSSVTAWGEEQQFTVTSYNGTTRTYKYTVRYSAVSEIGTFILNSQADVDALADHHVTVIEGSLSIATVENTEDPVINLNGLAKITEVMDDITIGQYYKGENLAGLAKLEKVGSISMRNNSSLTEFALPNLLSIRGELFIANPAENNITSIKCPQLTTILKSCYIQAPNLKSLNLNSLESIPGKGDNSNGDGTFSLYGSQLVSLDLPVLKQVGKQFILTQLSGKEHPELTLINLPELTSCKEVSIGEADKLETINLPKLSTLSSFSISSCAKFSKLNETIAPFNMENIKVLHCPSVTELDASQKDINSISILNADNNFILKGKKEMGSYAFTGYQLPKTEGISTFASLTVTTPLTNVEIPDIKQVTGELSFQSTANVTLESVSMPDLETVGNFNTGNDNKRCNFPKLTKVSTRLYINIGKVVTDLSYLNFKSLESVEFLEMYGNRNTNITSLKDLLPKLKSSNRISIRLFTALYDFSLFKDIADAMTEDSQWYVRNCGPGTVTLQQMKESETGNFTPDN
;
A
#
# COMPACT_ATOMS: atom_id res chain seq x y z
N MET A 1 -20.89 44.88 26.19
CA MET A 1 -21.00 46.31 26.60
C MET A 1 -19.71 46.74 27.31
N ARG A 2 -19.49 48.06 27.46
CA ARG A 2 -18.58 48.79 28.41
C ARG A 2 -17.64 47.97 29.34
N LYS A 3 -16.31 48.22 29.34
CA LYS A 3 -15.55 49.28 30.09
C LYS A 3 -15.54 49.05 31.64
N VAL A 4 -14.48 49.30 32.44
CA VAL A 4 -13.09 49.82 32.24
C VAL A 4 -12.22 49.58 33.51
N ASN A 5 -10.88 49.68 33.38
CA ASN A 5 -9.74 49.88 34.33
C ASN A 5 -9.89 49.76 35.87
N TYR A 6 -8.76 49.43 36.55
CA TYR A 6 -8.36 50.03 37.84
C TYR A 6 -6.82 50.17 37.99
N TRP A 7 -6.37 51.20 38.73
CA TRP A 7 -4.95 51.55 38.99
C TRP A 7 -4.44 51.09 40.39
N LYS A 8 -3.13 50.82 40.49
CA LYS A 8 -2.21 51.08 41.64
C LYS A 8 -0.78 51.29 41.07
N THR A 9 0.13 52.20 41.48
CA THR A 9 0.20 53.26 42.51
C THR A 9 0.88 52.91 43.86
N LEU A 10 1.75 53.84 44.33
CA LEU A 10 2.48 53.96 45.61
C LEU A 10 3.87 53.25 45.66
N LEU A 11 5.08 53.85 45.77
CA LEU A 11 5.69 55.12 46.33
C LEU A 11 6.47 54.86 47.65
N VAL A 12 7.35 55.79 48.09
CA VAL A 12 8.13 55.88 49.38
C VAL A 12 9.60 55.37 49.26
N VAL A 13 10.71 56.02 49.68
CA VAL A 13 11.10 57.39 50.23
C VAL A 13 12.68 57.45 50.26
N LEU A 14 13.53 58.44 50.66
CA LEU A 14 13.53 59.73 51.39
C LEU A 14 14.75 60.64 50.98
N CYS A 15 14.91 61.78 51.66
CA CYS A 15 15.92 62.87 51.61
C CYS A 15 17.37 62.46 52.07
N THR A 16 18.43 63.30 52.12
CA THR A 16 18.57 64.74 52.48
C THR A 16 19.83 65.42 51.93
N GLY A 17 19.81 66.76 51.80
CA GLY A 17 21.00 67.62 51.69
C GLY A 17 20.73 69.01 51.09
N CYS A 18 20.96 70.10 51.85
CA CYS A 18 20.73 71.49 51.38
C CYS A 18 21.89 72.43 51.80
N ILE A 19 22.52 73.14 50.85
CA ILE A 19 23.37 74.32 51.07
C ILE A 19 23.08 75.35 49.94
N PHE A 20 23.32 76.63 50.19
CA PHE A 20 22.89 77.78 49.37
C PHE A 20 23.84 78.20 48.23
N ALA A 21 23.22 78.83 47.22
CA ALA A 21 23.69 79.98 46.42
C ALA A 21 24.87 79.83 45.43
N ALA A 22 24.54 79.96 44.14
CA ALA A 22 25.16 80.90 43.20
C ALA A 22 24.13 81.26 42.10
N CYS A 23 24.24 82.45 41.49
CA CYS A 23 23.48 82.80 40.29
C CYS A 23 24.23 82.29 39.03
N GLY A 24 23.49 81.99 37.97
CA GLY A 24 24.03 81.54 36.68
C GLY A 24 22.91 81.37 35.66
N ASP A 25 22.42 82.51 35.17
CA ASP A 25 21.65 82.77 33.95
C ASP A 25 20.43 81.87 33.59
N ASP A 26 19.27 82.51 33.47
CA ASP A 26 18.06 81.93 32.86
C ASP A 26 18.24 81.83 31.32
N ASP A 27 18.91 80.78 30.83
CA ASP A 27 18.80 80.35 29.43
C ASP A 27 17.56 79.45 29.26
N ASP A 28 16.75 79.70 28.21
CA ASP A 28 15.51 78.96 27.94
C ASP A 28 15.78 77.48 27.58
N GLU A 29 15.74 76.57 28.57
CA GLU A 29 15.65 75.12 28.31
C GLU A 29 14.34 74.79 27.56
N ASN A 30 14.42 74.77 26.23
CA ASN A 30 13.36 74.25 25.37
C ASN A 30 13.08 72.78 25.77
N PRO A 31 11.87 72.45 26.28
CA PRO A 31 11.57 71.09 26.77
C PRO A 31 11.47 70.05 25.65
N PHE A 32 11.51 70.46 24.37
CA PHE A 32 11.54 69.56 23.22
C PHE A 32 12.95 69.02 22.98
N THR A 33 13.27 67.88 23.59
CA THR A 33 14.56 67.18 23.39
C THR A 33 14.73 66.61 21.97
N GLY A 34 13.64 66.52 21.19
CA GLY A 34 13.67 66.24 19.76
C GLY A 34 14.35 64.93 19.36
N VAL A 35 14.22 63.87 20.18
CA VAL A 35 14.87 62.56 19.99
C VAL A 35 14.14 61.61 19.02
N ASP A 36 12.87 61.87 18.75
CA ASP A 36 11.99 60.91 18.06
C ASP A 36 12.26 60.86 16.54
N ASN A 37 12.59 59.67 16.05
CA ASN A 37 12.98 59.38 14.67
C ASN A 37 12.18 58.19 14.10
N ASN A 38 10.87 58.21 14.29
CA ASN A 38 9.97 57.12 13.90
C ASN A 38 9.21 57.47 12.61
N PHE A 39 8.90 56.46 11.78
CA PHE A 39 7.69 56.54 10.95
C PHE A 39 6.48 56.25 11.84
N LEU A 40 5.49 57.14 11.82
CA LEU A 40 4.20 57.00 12.52
C LEU A 40 3.13 56.38 11.60
N SER A 41 3.25 56.57 10.29
CA SER A 41 2.45 55.90 9.27
C SER A 41 3.19 55.84 7.94
N PHE A 42 2.83 54.84 7.12
CA PHE A 42 3.26 54.71 5.74
C PHE A 42 2.18 53.96 4.93
N SER A 43 1.90 54.41 3.72
CA SER A 43 1.07 53.70 2.73
C SER A 43 1.56 53.98 1.32
N LEU A 44 1.39 53.00 0.42
CA LEU A 44 1.45 53.25 -1.01
C LEU A 44 0.06 53.51 -1.58
N GLU A 45 -0.01 54.45 -2.51
CA GLU A 45 -1.22 54.89 -3.18
C GLU A 45 -1.01 54.77 -4.69
N SER A 46 -1.87 54.04 -5.40
CA SER A 46 -1.86 53.93 -6.86
C SER A 46 -3.27 53.74 -7.40
N ASN A 47 -3.64 54.55 -8.39
CA ASN A 47 -5.02 54.72 -8.84
C ASN A 47 -5.95 55.03 -7.64
N GLU A 48 -7.03 54.28 -7.44
CA GLU A 48 -7.94 54.44 -6.29
C GLU A 48 -7.56 53.57 -5.07
N ASN A 49 -6.46 52.81 -5.14
CA ASN A 49 -6.04 51.86 -4.09
C ASN A 49 -5.03 52.48 -3.11
N VAL A 50 -5.22 52.18 -1.82
CA VAL A 50 -4.33 52.64 -0.72
C VAL A 50 -3.92 51.43 0.14
N TRP A 51 -2.67 50.99 -0.01
CA TRP A 51 -2.10 49.88 0.74
C TRP A 51 -1.30 50.39 1.93
N LYS A 52 -1.86 50.25 3.13
CA LYS A 52 -1.21 50.66 4.38
C LYS A 52 -0.12 49.68 4.78
N ALA A 53 1.05 50.19 5.13
CA ALA A 53 2.14 49.38 5.64
C ALA A 53 1.84 48.90 7.07
N THR A 54 2.33 47.71 7.39
CA THR A 54 2.62 47.33 8.78
C THR A 54 4.00 47.86 9.12
N ILE A 55 4.12 48.60 10.23
CA ILE A 55 5.41 49.09 10.74
C ILE A 55 5.65 48.41 12.09
N ILE A 56 6.73 47.64 12.18
CA ILE A 56 7.16 46.94 13.41
C ILE A 56 8.67 47.16 13.55
N ASP A 57 9.10 47.62 14.72
CA ASP A 57 10.47 48.02 15.02
C ASP A 57 11.08 48.96 13.96
N ASN A 58 11.92 48.41 13.07
CA ASN A 58 12.59 49.10 11.98
C ASN A 58 12.20 48.56 10.58
N GLU A 59 11.12 47.79 10.46
CA GLU A 59 10.62 47.27 9.18
C GLU A 59 9.29 47.92 8.77
N ILE A 60 9.17 48.25 7.48
CA ILE A 60 7.98 48.82 6.84
C ILE A 60 7.55 47.85 5.74
N THR A 61 6.45 47.12 5.97
CA THR A 61 5.99 46.06 5.05
C THR A 61 4.63 46.42 4.46
N VAL A 62 4.61 46.78 3.18
CA VAL A 62 3.36 47.01 2.42
C VAL A 62 2.90 45.68 1.83
N THR A 63 1.61 45.35 2.01
CA THR A 63 1.03 44.12 1.46
C THR A 63 0.03 44.44 0.35
N VAL A 64 0.18 43.82 -0.82
CA VAL A 64 -0.63 44.07 -2.03
C VAL A 64 -1.03 42.76 -2.72
N PRO A 65 -2.17 42.67 -3.44
CA PRO A 65 -2.53 41.46 -4.20
C PRO A 65 -1.50 41.05 -5.26
N GLU A 66 -1.31 39.74 -5.48
CA GLU A 66 -0.44 39.20 -6.53
C GLU A 66 -0.69 39.87 -7.90
N GLY A 67 0.41 40.28 -8.56
CA GLY A 67 0.33 40.98 -9.86
C GLY A 67 -0.05 42.46 -9.79
N THR A 68 -0.27 43.04 -8.61
CA THR A 68 -0.36 44.51 -8.46
C THR A 68 0.95 45.15 -8.93
N SER A 69 0.91 45.89 -10.05
CA SER A 69 2.00 46.81 -10.39
C SER A 69 2.02 47.99 -9.42
N LEU A 70 3.23 48.38 -9.01
CA LEU A 70 3.50 49.57 -8.20
C LEU A 70 4.18 50.67 -9.03
N ASP A 71 4.18 50.54 -10.35
CA ASP A 71 4.71 51.55 -11.27
C ASP A 71 3.90 52.85 -11.13
N GLY A 72 4.58 53.95 -10.80
CA GLY A 72 3.94 55.24 -10.53
C GLY A 72 3.19 55.34 -9.19
N ALA A 73 3.27 54.33 -8.32
CA ALA A 73 2.74 54.42 -6.96
C ALA A 73 3.45 55.53 -6.16
N GLN A 74 2.72 56.17 -5.25
CA GLN A 74 3.22 57.26 -4.42
C GLN A 74 3.17 56.87 -2.94
N ALA A 75 4.19 57.25 -2.17
CA ALA A 75 4.23 57.02 -0.73
C ALA A 75 3.62 58.20 0.04
N SER A 76 2.62 57.89 0.84
CA SER A 76 2.00 58.79 1.83
C SER A 76 2.47 58.34 3.21
N TYR A 77 3.04 59.25 4.00
CA TYR A 77 3.72 58.91 5.25
C TYR A 77 3.65 60.02 6.29
N THR A 78 3.79 59.66 7.56
CA THR A 78 3.91 60.60 8.68
C THR A 78 5.15 60.23 9.49
N LEU A 79 5.98 61.22 9.84
CA LEU A 79 7.14 61.05 10.72
C LEU A 79 6.86 61.59 12.12
N SER A 80 7.74 61.29 13.06
CA SER A 80 7.87 62.01 14.32
C SER A 80 8.03 63.53 14.12
N GLU A 81 7.62 64.32 15.12
CA GLU A 81 7.63 65.79 15.03
C GLU A 81 9.04 66.33 14.74
N GLN A 82 9.14 67.24 13.76
CA GLN A 82 10.38 67.85 13.27
C GLN A 82 11.45 66.86 12.76
N ALA A 83 11.12 65.57 12.59
CA ALA A 83 12.00 64.60 11.95
C ALA A 83 11.98 64.73 10.41
N THR A 84 13.06 64.29 9.78
CA THR A 84 13.27 64.26 8.32
C THR A 84 13.63 62.85 7.85
N VAL A 85 13.49 62.55 6.55
CA VAL A 85 13.81 61.22 6.00
C VAL A 85 14.63 61.30 4.72
N ASN A 86 15.63 60.41 4.59
CA ASN A 86 16.48 60.28 3.41
C ASN A 86 16.66 58.80 3.01
N PRO A 87 16.50 58.43 1.71
CA PRO A 87 15.97 59.25 0.63
C PRO A 87 14.53 59.67 0.92
N ASN A 88 14.04 60.75 0.28
CA ASN A 88 12.64 61.15 0.42
C ASN A 88 11.76 60.09 -0.29
N PRO A 89 10.77 59.46 0.38
CA PRO A 89 9.86 58.51 -0.26
C PRO A 89 9.24 59.04 -1.57
N SER A 90 8.93 60.33 -1.68
CA SER A 90 8.39 60.94 -2.92
C SER A 90 9.38 60.97 -4.11
N SER A 91 10.62 60.50 -3.93
CA SER A 91 11.63 60.36 -4.99
C SER A 91 11.90 58.89 -5.40
N VAL A 92 11.27 57.93 -4.73
CA VAL A 92 11.37 56.50 -5.05
C VAL A 92 10.34 56.14 -6.13
N THR A 93 10.79 55.42 -7.16
CA THR A 93 9.95 54.92 -8.26
C THR A 93 9.87 53.39 -8.32
N ALA A 94 10.92 52.70 -7.89
CA ALA A 94 11.01 51.23 -7.92
C ALA A 94 10.36 50.59 -6.68
N TRP A 95 9.07 50.86 -6.45
CA TRP A 95 8.38 50.45 -5.23
C TRP A 95 8.22 48.94 -5.03
N GLY A 96 8.35 48.13 -6.08
CA GLY A 96 8.42 46.66 -5.96
C GLY A 96 9.73 46.14 -5.34
N GLU A 97 10.78 46.95 -5.32
CA GLU A 97 12.11 46.58 -4.83
C GLU A 97 12.32 47.00 -3.37
N GLU A 98 13.23 46.29 -2.67
CA GLU A 98 13.64 46.64 -1.30
C GLU A 98 14.24 48.05 -1.23
N GLN A 99 13.77 48.87 -0.28
CA GLN A 99 14.27 50.23 -0.05
C GLN A 99 14.79 50.40 1.38
N GLN A 100 15.64 51.40 1.60
CA GLN A 100 16.18 51.72 2.92
C GLN A 100 16.02 53.22 3.22
N PHE A 101 15.32 53.56 4.30
CA PHE A 101 14.99 54.93 4.68
C PHE A 101 15.63 55.28 6.02
N THR A 102 16.45 56.33 6.09
CA THR A 102 16.97 56.83 7.37
C THR A 102 16.18 58.05 7.81
N VAL A 103 15.47 57.91 8.93
CA VAL A 103 14.78 59.00 9.62
C VAL A 103 15.75 59.66 10.58
N THR A 104 15.86 60.98 10.52
CA THR A 104 16.70 61.80 11.40
C THR A 104 15.79 62.68 12.24
N SER A 105 15.84 62.52 13.56
CA SER A 105 15.11 63.38 14.51
C SER A 105 15.66 64.80 14.54
N TYR A 106 14.93 65.72 15.18
CA TYR A 106 15.34 67.13 15.31
C TYR A 106 16.74 67.30 15.94
N ASN A 107 17.09 66.48 16.94
CA ASN A 107 18.40 66.56 17.59
C ASN A 107 19.52 65.81 16.83
N GLY A 108 19.25 65.30 15.62
CA GLY A 108 20.22 64.57 14.79
C GLY A 108 20.32 63.07 15.07
N THR A 109 19.54 62.50 16.01
CA THR A 109 19.56 61.05 16.26
C THR A 109 18.89 60.32 15.09
N THR A 110 19.61 59.41 14.44
CA THR A 110 19.14 58.65 13.26
C THR A 110 18.56 57.28 13.59
N ARG A 111 17.57 56.83 12.83
CA ARG A 111 17.06 55.46 12.78
C ARG A 111 16.85 55.04 11.34
N THR A 112 17.32 53.84 10.99
CA THR A 112 17.22 53.31 9.62
C THR A 112 16.15 52.22 9.57
N TYR A 113 15.19 52.41 8.67
CA TYR A 113 14.11 51.51 8.35
C TYR A 113 14.39 50.72 7.06
N LYS A 114 14.06 49.43 7.06
CA LYS A 114 14.00 48.59 5.87
C LYS A 114 12.56 48.56 5.35
N TYR A 115 12.36 48.83 4.06
CA TYR A 115 11.07 48.77 3.39
C TYR A 115 11.01 47.54 2.48
N THR A 116 9.88 46.82 2.51
CA THR A 116 9.61 45.68 1.62
C THR A 116 8.16 45.64 1.15
N VAL A 117 7.94 45.03 -0.02
CA VAL A 117 6.61 44.64 -0.49
C VAL A 117 6.41 43.15 -0.23
N ARG A 118 5.21 42.80 0.22
CA ARG A 118 4.72 41.42 0.28
C ARG A 118 3.52 41.28 -0.63
N TYR A 119 3.61 40.36 -1.59
CA TYR A 119 2.45 39.97 -2.38
C TYR A 119 1.56 39.00 -1.57
N SER A 120 0.25 39.23 -1.59
CA SER A 120 -0.77 38.38 -0.96
C SER A 120 -1.54 37.58 -2.01
N ALA A 121 -1.87 36.33 -1.65
CA ALA A 121 -2.61 35.43 -2.52
C ALA A 121 -3.91 36.04 -3.06
N VAL A 122 -4.14 35.85 -4.36
CA VAL A 122 -5.43 36.04 -5.03
C VAL A 122 -6.11 34.67 -5.11
N SER A 123 -7.33 34.58 -4.57
CA SER A 123 -8.16 33.37 -4.55
C SER A 123 -9.40 33.52 -5.42
N GLU A 124 -9.72 32.50 -6.22
CA GLU A 124 -11.00 32.43 -6.96
C GLU A 124 -11.71 31.09 -6.73
N ILE A 125 -13.03 31.15 -6.51
CA ILE A 125 -13.89 29.98 -6.25
C ILE A 125 -14.48 29.47 -7.57
N GLY A 126 -14.26 28.20 -7.91
CA GLY A 126 -14.91 27.57 -9.05
C GLY A 126 -14.17 26.39 -9.67
N THR A 127 -14.79 25.82 -10.71
CA THR A 127 -14.15 24.80 -11.56
C THR A 127 -13.76 25.43 -12.89
N PHE A 128 -12.46 25.60 -13.10
CA PHE A 128 -11.90 26.17 -14.32
C PHE A 128 -11.75 25.07 -15.38
N ILE A 129 -12.39 25.25 -16.53
CA ILE A 129 -12.37 24.29 -17.64
C ILE A 129 -11.62 24.95 -18.80
N LEU A 130 -10.40 24.49 -19.06
CA LEU A 130 -9.47 25.09 -20.02
C LEU A 130 -9.27 24.09 -21.16
N ASN A 131 -10.08 24.16 -22.21
CA ASN A 131 -10.01 23.26 -23.37
C ASN A 131 -9.36 23.91 -24.60
N SER A 132 -9.09 25.22 -24.53
CA SER A 132 -8.35 25.99 -25.53
C SER A 132 -7.12 26.68 -24.92
N GLN A 133 -6.13 27.04 -25.74
CA GLN A 133 -4.99 27.83 -25.26
C GLN A 133 -5.46 29.23 -24.84
N ALA A 134 -6.47 29.78 -25.54
CA ALA A 134 -7.13 31.02 -25.13
C ALA A 134 -7.72 30.97 -23.71
N ASP A 135 -8.30 29.83 -23.28
CA ASP A 135 -8.80 29.68 -21.89
C ASP A 135 -7.64 29.75 -20.88
N VAL A 136 -6.51 29.10 -21.18
CA VAL A 136 -5.30 29.09 -20.33
C VAL A 136 -4.69 30.48 -20.22
N ASP A 137 -4.59 31.18 -21.34
CA ASP A 137 -3.96 32.49 -21.41
C ASP A 137 -4.86 33.57 -20.77
N ALA A 138 -6.20 33.47 -20.91
CA ALA A 138 -7.15 34.36 -20.23
C ALA A 138 -7.10 34.25 -18.70
N LEU A 139 -6.86 33.05 -18.14
CA LEU A 139 -6.71 32.87 -16.70
C LEU A 139 -5.45 33.54 -16.13
N ALA A 140 -4.48 33.90 -16.98
CA ALA A 140 -3.30 34.66 -16.57
C ALA A 140 -3.68 36.08 -16.09
N ASP A 141 -4.64 36.72 -16.76
CA ASP A 141 -5.07 38.10 -16.49
C ASP A 141 -5.81 38.24 -15.16
N HIS A 142 -6.44 37.17 -14.67
CA HIS A 142 -7.03 37.09 -13.33
C HIS A 142 -5.98 37.11 -12.20
N HIS A 143 -4.72 36.79 -12.52
CA HIS A 143 -3.60 36.74 -11.57
C HIS A 143 -3.77 35.75 -10.38
N VAL A 144 -4.65 34.75 -10.53
CA VAL A 144 -4.98 33.76 -9.49
C VAL A 144 -3.73 33.01 -8.99
N THR A 145 -3.63 32.88 -7.67
CA THR A 145 -2.63 32.04 -6.98
C THR A 145 -3.26 30.81 -6.31
N VAL A 146 -4.53 30.91 -5.92
CA VAL A 146 -5.28 29.86 -5.22
C VAL A 146 -6.61 29.63 -5.92
N ILE A 147 -6.86 28.41 -6.38
CA ILE A 147 -8.17 28.01 -6.89
C ILE A 147 -8.92 27.32 -5.75
N GLU A 148 -9.99 27.94 -5.26
CA GLU A 148 -10.95 27.36 -4.30
C GLU A 148 -11.94 26.47 -5.06
N GLY A 149 -11.42 25.38 -5.63
CA GLY A 149 -12.16 24.44 -6.47
C GLY A 149 -11.22 23.59 -7.32
N SER A 150 -11.63 23.26 -8.55
CA SER A 150 -10.96 22.29 -9.45
C SER A 150 -10.45 22.93 -10.76
N LEU A 151 -9.52 22.24 -11.42
CA LEU A 151 -8.93 22.65 -12.71
C LEU A 151 -8.98 21.49 -13.72
N SER A 152 -9.63 21.70 -14.86
CA SER A 152 -9.80 20.70 -15.93
C SER A 152 -9.14 21.16 -17.22
N ILE A 153 -7.97 20.59 -17.53
CA ILE A 153 -7.10 20.96 -18.65
C ILE A 153 -7.32 20.00 -19.81
N ALA A 154 -7.69 20.50 -20.99
CA ALA A 154 -7.83 19.76 -22.24
C ALA A 154 -8.57 18.41 -22.09
N THR A 155 -9.69 18.46 -21.38
CA THR A 155 -10.57 17.32 -21.10
C THR A 155 -11.52 17.01 -22.26
N VAL A 156 -11.79 18.01 -23.10
CA VAL A 156 -12.51 17.92 -24.37
C VAL A 156 -11.55 18.29 -25.50
N GLU A 157 -11.75 17.72 -26.68
CA GLU A 157 -10.93 18.01 -27.86
C GLU A 157 -11.23 19.41 -28.42
N ASN A 158 -10.16 20.19 -28.64
CA ASN A 158 -10.18 21.36 -29.51
C ASN A 158 -9.09 21.19 -30.56
N THR A 159 -9.48 21.12 -31.83
CA THR A 159 -8.54 20.95 -32.96
C THR A 159 -8.09 22.27 -33.57
N GLU A 160 -8.79 23.37 -33.31
CA GLU A 160 -8.49 24.69 -33.87
C GLU A 160 -7.57 25.51 -32.95
N ASP A 161 -7.78 25.42 -31.64
CA ASP A 161 -6.90 25.99 -30.61
C ASP A 161 -6.61 24.96 -29.49
N PRO A 162 -5.74 23.96 -29.72
CA PRO A 162 -5.39 22.97 -28.72
C PRO A 162 -4.51 23.57 -27.61
N VAL A 163 -4.73 23.15 -26.35
CA VAL A 163 -3.84 23.52 -25.23
C VAL A 163 -2.45 22.92 -25.43
N ILE A 164 -1.47 23.74 -25.83
CA ILE A 164 -0.08 23.35 -26.12
C ILE A 164 0.89 23.69 -25.00
N ASN A 165 0.52 24.58 -24.08
CA ASN A 165 1.31 24.93 -22.91
C ASN A 165 0.42 25.40 -21.75
N LEU A 166 1.00 25.60 -20.57
CA LEU A 166 0.28 26.01 -19.35
C LEU A 166 0.73 27.38 -18.79
N ASN A 167 1.37 28.23 -19.61
CA ASN A 167 2.10 29.40 -19.12
C ASN A 167 1.22 30.40 -18.34
N GLY A 168 -0.06 30.55 -18.70
CA GLY A 168 -1.00 31.39 -17.94
C GLY A 168 -1.24 30.92 -16.49
N LEU A 169 -0.94 29.66 -16.18
CA LEU A 169 -1.07 29.07 -14.84
C LEU A 169 0.15 29.35 -13.92
N ALA A 170 1.20 30.03 -14.41
CA ALA A 170 2.50 30.16 -13.72
C ALA A 170 2.49 30.94 -12.39
N LYS A 171 1.33 31.46 -11.96
CA LYS A 171 1.10 32.05 -10.64
C LYS A 171 0.45 31.09 -9.63
N ILE A 172 -0.15 29.99 -10.08
CA ILE A 172 -0.91 29.07 -9.21
C ILE A 172 0.03 28.33 -8.25
N THR A 173 -0.18 28.55 -6.96
CA THR A 173 0.51 27.87 -5.85
C THR A 173 -0.37 26.80 -5.20
N GLU A 174 -1.71 26.91 -5.28
CA GLU A 174 -2.61 25.95 -4.66
C GLU A 174 -3.92 25.76 -5.44
N VAL A 175 -4.38 24.52 -5.56
CA VAL A 175 -5.73 24.16 -6.05
C VAL A 175 -6.40 23.34 -4.97
N MET A 176 -7.54 23.77 -4.44
CA MET A 176 -8.14 23.15 -3.26
C MET A 176 -8.59 21.70 -3.54
N ASP A 177 -9.30 21.51 -4.64
CA ASP A 177 -9.76 20.21 -5.13
C ASP A 177 -8.83 19.71 -6.26
N ASP A 178 -9.37 19.10 -7.32
CA ASP A 178 -8.62 18.25 -8.23
C ASP A 178 -8.10 18.98 -9.49
N ILE A 179 -6.88 18.65 -9.91
CA ILE A 179 -6.34 18.98 -11.24
C ILE A 179 -6.51 17.75 -12.14
N THR A 180 -7.27 17.88 -13.22
CA THR A 180 -7.42 16.84 -14.26
C THR A 180 -6.72 17.28 -15.54
N ILE A 181 -5.72 16.51 -15.97
CA ILE A 181 -5.01 16.66 -17.24
C ILE A 181 -5.58 15.63 -18.23
N GLY A 182 -6.33 16.12 -19.22
CA GLY A 182 -6.99 15.28 -20.22
C GLY A 182 -6.06 14.75 -21.32
N GLN A 183 -6.57 13.77 -22.06
CA GLN A 183 -5.85 13.13 -23.17
C GLN A 183 -5.54 14.08 -24.34
N TYR A 184 -6.22 15.23 -24.42
CA TYR A 184 -6.07 16.19 -25.52
C TYR A 184 -4.97 17.24 -25.29
N TYR A 185 -4.40 17.36 -24.08
CA TYR A 185 -3.29 18.28 -23.82
C TYR A 185 -2.09 17.96 -24.72
N LYS A 186 -1.57 18.97 -25.43
CA LYS A 186 -0.53 18.83 -26.46
C LYS A 186 0.87 19.26 -26.02
N GLY A 187 1.02 19.82 -24.83
CA GLY A 187 2.32 20.21 -24.31
C GLY A 187 3.17 19.01 -23.85
N GLU A 188 4.48 19.13 -24.04
CA GLU A 188 5.45 18.08 -23.70
C GLU A 188 5.74 17.98 -22.19
N ASN A 189 5.44 19.03 -21.42
CA ASN A 189 5.73 19.15 -20.00
C ASN A 189 4.64 19.97 -19.24
N LEU A 190 4.79 20.12 -17.92
CA LEU A 190 3.87 20.86 -17.05
C LEU A 190 4.47 22.17 -16.47
N ALA A 191 5.42 22.82 -17.15
CA ALA A 191 6.18 23.96 -16.60
C ALA A 191 5.31 25.12 -16.08
N GLY A 192 4.13 25.35 -16.66
CA GLY A 192 3.17 26.34 -16.17
C GLY A 192 2.60 26.07 -14.78
N LEU A 193 2.69 24.83 -14.26
CA LEU A 193 2.32 24.46 -12.89
C LEU A 193 3.55 24.38 -11.96
N ALA A 194 4.71 24.92 -12.35
CA ALA A 194 5.93 24.79 -11.56
C ALA A 194 5.89 25.46 -10.17
N LYS A 195 5.00 26.43 -9.93
CA LYS A 195 4.77 27.03 -8.60
C LYS A 195 3.81 26.25 -7.70
N LEU A 196 3.13 25.21 -8.21
CA LEU A 196 2.12 24.47 -7.46
C LEU A 196 2.74 23.75 -6.25
N GLU A 197 2.38 24.18 -5.04
CA GLU A 197 2.79 23.59 -3.77
C GLU A 197 1.80 22.54 -3.25
N LYS A 198 0.50 22.76 -3.46
CA LYS A 198 -0.55 21.94 -2.83
C LYS A 198 -1.74 21.73 -3.75
N VAL A 199 -2.33 20.54 -3.68
CA VAL A 199 -3.48 20.13 -4.51
C VAL A 199 -4.42 19.20 -3.74
N GLY A 200 -5.68 19.11 -4.15
CA GLY A 200 -6.55 17.98 -3.87
C GLY A 200 -5.95 16.70 -4.45
N SER A 201 -6.40 16.28 -5.63
CA SER A 201 -5.82 15.16 -6.40
C SER A 201 -5.23 15.66 -7.72
N ILE A 202 -4.31 14.89 -8.32
CA ILE A 202 -3.91 15.08 -9.72
C ILE A 202 -4.26 13.82 -10.50
N SER A 203 -5.08 13.97 -11.54
CA SER A 203 -5.54 12.88 -12.40
C SER A 203 -5.12 13.12 -13.84
N MET A 204 -4.47 12.14 -14.47
CA MET A 204 -4.10 12.19 -15.88
C MET A 204 -4.34 10.84 -16.53
N ARG A 205 -4.97 10.83 -17.71
CA ARG A 205 -5.36 9.61 -18.44
C ARG A 205 -5.05 9.71 -19.92
N ASN A 206 -4.44 8.67 -20.48
CA ASN A 206 -4.23 8.45 -21.92
C ASN A 206 -3.57 9.62 -22.69
N ASN A 207 -2.73 10.44 -22.05
CA ASN A 207 -2.09 11.57 -22.73
C ASN A 207 -0.86 11.12 -23.53
N SER A 208 -0.88 11.32 -24.85
CA SER A 208 0.18 10.91 -25.77
C SER A 208 1.24 12.00 -26.07
N SER A 209 1.07 13.23 -25.57
CA SER A 209 1.97 14.35 -25.88
C SER A 209 2.99 14.61 -24.75
N LEU A 210 2.60 14.39 -23.49
CA LEU A 210 3.45 14.64 -22.33
C LEU A 210 4.65 13.68 -22.30
N THR A 211 5.86 14.24 -22.23
CA THR A 211 7.12 13.49 -22.11
C THR A 211 7.72 13.56 -20.70
N GLU A 212 7.45 14.65 -19.96
CA GLU A 212 7.86 14.86 -18.58
C GLU A 212 6.71 15.40 -17.72
N PHE A 213 6.37 14.67 -16.66
CA PHE A 213 5.49 15.15 -15.58
C PHE A 213 6.37 15.75 -14.47
N ALA A 214 6.53 17.07 -14.45
CA ALA A 214 7.36 17.76 -13.46
C ALA A 214 6.57 18.83 -12.70
N LEU A 215 6.55 18.70 -11.37
CA LEU A 215 5.95 19.66 -10.43
C LEU A 215 6.99 19.93 -9.32
N PRO A 216 8.00 20.77 -9.59
CA PRO A 216 9.23 20.85 -8.78
C PRO A 216 9.00 21.30 -7.32
N ASN A 217 8.01 22.15 -7.07
CA ASN A 217 7.72 22.71 -5.75
C ASN A 217 6.52 22.05 -5.04
N LEU A 218 5.95 20.97 -5.61
CA LEU A 218 4.78 20.30 -5.03
C LEU A 218 5.15 19.63 -3.70
N LEU A 219 4.54 20.10 -2.61
CA LEU A 219 4.81 19.68 -1.22
C LEU A 219 3.84 18.57 -0.76
N SER A 220 2.58 18.62 -1.18
CA SER A 220 1.53 17.70 -0.70
C SER A 220 0.35 17.52 -1.67
N ILE A 221 -0.21 16.32 -1.68
CA ILE A 221 -1.44 15.95 -2.39
C ILE A 221 -2.46 15.47 -1.34
N ARG A 222 -3.61 16.17 -1.21
CA ARG A 222 -4.67 15.83 -0.23
C ARG A 222 -5.56 14.67 -0.66
N GLY A 223 -5.45 14.22 -1.90
CA GLY A 223 -6.16 13.11 -2.50
C GLY A 223 -5.17 12.11 -3.08
N GLU A 224 -5.31 11.82 -4.38
CA GLU A 224 -4.48 10.86 -5.10
C GLU A 224 -3.59 11.49 -6.18
N LEU A 225 -2.44 10.87 -6.45
CA LEU A 225 -1.70 11.05 -7.68
C LEU A 225 -2.07 9.89 -8.61
N PHE A 226 -2.83 10.16 -9.67
CA PHE A 226 -3.35 9.15 -10.58
C PHE A 226 -2.85 9.40 -12.01
N ILE A 227 -1.81 8.67 -12.42
CA ILE A 227 -1.26 8.67 -13.77
C ILE A 227 -1.58 7.33 -14.42
N ALA A 228 -2.56 7.28 -15.33
CA ALA A 228 -2.92 6.06 -16.06
C ALA A 228 -2.71 6.21 -17.55
N ASN A 229 -1.61 5.67 -18.07
CA ASN A 229 -1.21 5.85 -19.46
C ASN A 229 -0.78 4.50 -20.11
N PRO A 230 -1.72 3.54 -20.24
CA PRO A 230 -1.44 2.12 -20.53
C PRO A 230 -0.85 1.85 -21.92
N ALA A 231 -1.22 2.66 -22.92
CA ALA A 231 -0.77 2.55 -24.31
C ALA A 231 -0.24 3.91 -24.77
N GLU A 232 0.82 3.90 -25.58
CA GLU A 232 1.32 5.07 -26.32
C GLU A 232 1.67 6.31 -25.47
N ASN A 233 2.02 6.11 -24.19
CA ASN A 233 2.56 7.17 -23.35
C ASN A 233 3.99 7.53 -23.75
N ASN A 234 4.29 8.82 -23.87
CA ASN A 234 5.65 9.31 -24.10
C ASN A 234 6.38 9.73 -22.81
N ILE A 235 5.75 9.50 -21.65
CA ILE A 235 6.27 9.90 -20.34
C ILE A 235 7.52 9.07 -19.99
N THR A 236 8.68 9.71 -20.05
CA THR A 236 9.96 9.10 -19.65
C THR A 236 10.40 9.54 -18.25
N SER A 237 9.79 10.58 -17.69
CA SER A 237 10.21 11.23 -16.46
C SER A 237 9.02 11.71 -15.62
N ILE A 238 9.04 11.40 -14.33
CA ILE A 238 8.13 11.94 -13.30
C ILE A 238 8.99 12.55 -12.19
N LYS A 239 8.77 13.83 -11.86
CA LYS A 239 9.58 14.62 -10.91
C LYS A 239 8.69 15.47 -9.99
N CYS A 240 8.52 15.03 -8.74
CA CYS A 240 7.96 15.83 -7.65
C CYS A 240 8.93 15.80 -6.45
N PRO A 241 10.12 16.41 -6.57
CA PRO A 241 11.24 16.20 -5.64
C PRO A 241 10.99 16.72 -4.22
N GLN A 242 10.05 17.66 -4.02
CA GLN A 242 9.67 18.20 -2.70
C GLN A 242 8.40 17.53 -2.12
N LEU A 243 7.79 16.57 -2.82
CA LEU A 243 6.50 16.00 -2.42
C LEU A 243 6.67 15.09 -1.19
N THR A 244 6.17 15.53 -0.05
CA THR A 244 6.32 14.82 1.24
C THR A 244 5.20 13.81 1.51
N THR A 245 3.98 14.10 1.05
CA THR A 245 2.78 13.39 1.50
C THR A 245 1.74 13.28 0.38
N ILE A 246 1.17 12.08 0.21
CA ILE A 246 0.00 11.84 -0.64
C ILE A 246 -1.06 11.17 0.22
N LEU A 247 -2.11 11.88 0.63
CA LEU A 247 -3.00 11.40 1.70
C LEU A 247 -3.79 10.14 1.36
N LYS A 248 -4.17 9.93 0.09
CA LYS A 248 -4.98 8.78 -0.33
C LYS A 248 -4.12 7.68 -0.99
N SER A 249 -3.61 7.93 -2.20
CA SER A 249 -2.97 6.90 -3.01
C SER A 249 -2.03 7.47 -4.07
N CYS A 250 -1.03 6.68 -4.48
CA CYS A 250 -0.17 6.99 -5.62
C CYS A 250 -0.31 5.86 -6.65
N TYR A 251 -0.93 6.14 -7.79
CA TYR A 251 -1.09 5.23 -8.92
C TYR A 251 -0.29 5.76 -10.11
N ILE A 252 0.70 4.99 -10.57
CA ILE A 252 1.50 5.31 -11.75
C ILE A 252 1.49 4.10 -12.70
N GLN A 253 0.90 4.25 -13.88
CA GLN A 253 1.05 3.34 -15.02
C GLN A 253 1.69 4.11 -16.16
N ALA A 254 3.01 4.00 -16.28
CA ALA A 254 3.82 4.68 -17.30
C ALA A 254 4.91 3.73 -17.85
N PRO A 255 4.55 2.75 -18.69
CA PRO A 255 5.48 1.76 -19.27
C PRO A 255 6.82 2.27 -19.84
N ASN A 256 6.90 3.54 -20.29
CA ASN A 256 8.13 4.15 -20.84
C ASN A 256 8.96 4.95 -19.82
N LEU A 257 8.55 4.98 -18.54
CA LEU A 257 9.17 5.75 -17.46
C LEU A 257 10.58 5.25 -17.14
N LYS A 258 11.59 6.12 -17.34
CA LYS A 258 13.02 5.87 -17.07
C LYS A 258 13.52 6.57 -15.81
N SER A 259 12.82 7.60 -15.34
CA SER A 259 13.15 8.37 -14.15
C SER A 259 11.91 8.65 -13.30
N LEU A 260 11.93 8.22 -12.04
CA LEU A 260 10.95 8.60 -11.03
C LEU A 260 11.69 9.27 -9.88
N ASN A 261 11.42 10.56 -9.64
CA ASN A 261 11.94 11.31 -8.49
C ASN A 261 10.76 11.78 -7.63
N LEU A 262 10.58 11.08 -6.51
CA LEU A 262 9.68 11.41 -5.40
C LEU A 262 10.48 11.40 -4.09
N ASN A 263 11.74 11.86 -4.13
CA ASN A 263 12.75 11.49 -3.12
C ASN A 263 12.53 12.11 -1.72
N SER A 264 11.58 13.04 -1.58
CA SER A 264 11.12 13.58 -0.28
C SER A 264 9.85 12.91 0.27
N LEU A 265 9.27 11.93 -0.43
CA LEU A 265 7.98 11.32 -0.08
C LEU A 265 8.12 10.47 1.20
N GLU A 266 7.54 10.96 2.29
CA GLU A 266 7.60 10.32 3.60
C GLU A 266 6.42 9.36 3.87
N SER A 267 5.20 9.70 3.41
CA SER A 267 4.01 8.91 3.76
C SER A 267 2.90 8.93 2.69
N ILE A 268 2.29 7.75 2.53
CA ILE A 268 0.96 7.54 1.93
C ILE A 268 0.08 6.86 2.99
N PRO A 269 -0.55 7.60 3.92
CA PRO A 269 -1.22 7.01 5.08
C PRO A 269 -2.56 6.35 4.73
N GLY A 270 -3.22 6.79 3.65
CA GLY A 270 -4.62 6.52 3.38
C GLY A 270 -5.55 7.47 4.16
N LYS A 271 -6.73 7.74 3.59
CA LYS A 271 -7.78 8.54 4.22
C LYS A 271 -8.60 7.74 5.25
N GLY A 272 -8.55 6.42 5.20
CA GLY A 272 -9.45 5.55 5.96
C GLY A 272 -10.85 5.49 5.35
N ASP A 273 -11.02 5.93 4.10
CA ASP A 273 -12.30 5.89 3.38
C ASP A 273 -12.63 4.49 2.84
N ASN A 274 -11.66 3.55 2.90
CA ASN A 274 -11.74 2.18 2.41
C ASN A 274 -12.03 2.07 0.89
N SER A 275 -11.83 3.14 0.13
CA SER A 275 -11.93 3.13 -1.32
C SER A 275 -10.82 2.29 -1.97
N ASN A 276 -10.98 1.97 -3.25
CA ASN A 276 -9.97 1.19 -3.96
C ASN A 276 -8.66 1.99 -4.07
N GLY A 277 -7.55 1.36 -3.69
CA GLY A 277 -6.23 2.00 -3.60
C GLY A 277 -6.00 2.90 -2.37
N ASP A 278 -6.94 3.04 -1.42
CA ASP A 278 -6.69 3.86 -0.23
C ASP A 278 -5.51 3.31 0.61
N GLY A 279 -4.51 4.16 0.87
CA GLY A 279 -3.25 3.80 1.51
C GLY A 279 -2.25 3.03 0.61
N THR A 280 -2.45 3.03 -0.72
CA THR A 280 -1.63 2.24 -1.66
C THR A 280 -0.63 3.10 -2.45
N PHE A 281 0.60 2.58 -2.60
CA PHE A 281 1.53 2.94 -3.66
C PHE A 281 1.48 1.88 -4.76
N SER A 282 1.32 2.28 -6.02
CA SER A 282 1.31 1.40 -7.18
C SER A 282 2.15 1.93 -8.34
N LEU A 283 3.06 1.10 -8.85
CA LEU A 283 3.76 1.30 -10.12
C LEU A 283 3.48 0.12 -11.07
N TYR A 284 2.87 0.41 -12.23
CA TYR A 284 2.46 -0.59 -13.22
C TYR A 284 3.23 -0.45 -14.54
N GLY A 285 4.28 -1.27 -14.69
CA GLY A 285 5.19 -1.28 -15.83
C GLY A 285 6.10 -0.05 -15.92
N SER A 286 7.40 -0.25 -16.21
CA SER A 286 8.38 0.85 -16.29
C SER A 286 9.72 0.45 -16.90
N GLN A 287 10.45 1.43 -17.46
CA GLN A 287 11.87 1.30 -17.85
C GLN A 287 12.83 1.78 -16.73
N LEU A 288 12.41 1.79 -15.46
CA LEU A 288 13.27 2.13 -14.33
C LEU A 288 14.36 1.06 -14.13
N VAL A 289 15.62 1.48 -13.98
CA VAL A 289 16.71 0.58 -13.55
C VAL A 289 16.67 0.34 -12.03
N SER A 290 16.22 1.34 -11.28
CA SER A 290 16.06 1.30 -9.82
C SER A 290 14.84 2.12 -9.40
N LEU A 291 14.11 1.64 -8.39
CA LEU A 291 13.10 2.41 -7.67
C LEU A 291 13.67 2.78 -6.29
N ASP A 292 13.90 4.07 -6.06
CA ASP A 292 14.45 4.61 -4.82
C ASP A 292 13.48 5.63 -4.21
N LEU A 293 13.03 5.39 -2.98
CA LEU A 293 12.19 6.31 -2.21
C LEU A 293 12.83 6.45 -0.81
N PRO A 294 13.95 7.20 -0.71
CA PRO A 294 14.91 7.05 0.39
C PRO A 294 14.41 7.52 1.75
N VAL A 295 13.30 8.27 1.83
CA VAL A 295 12.69 8.76 3.08
C VAL A 295 11.28 8.23 3.33
N LEU A 296 10.78 7.29 2.52
CA LEU A 296 9.43 6.76 2.64
C LEU A 296 9.30 5.89 3.89
N LYS A 297 8.58 6.40 4.90
CA LYS A 297 8.36 5.77 6.21
C LYS A 297 7.10 4.91 6.23
N GLN A 298 6.07 5.29 5.49
CA GLN A 298 4.73 4.69 5.61
C GLN A 298 3.98 4.54 4.29
N VAL A 299 3.37 3.36 4.09
CA VAL A 299 2.32 3.08 3.09
C VAL A 299 1.18 2.35 3.81
N GLY A 300 0.07 3.04 4.09
CA GLY A 300 -0.95 2.62 5.07
C GLY A 300 -1.72 1.33 4.74
N LYS A 301 -1.62 0.87 3.50
CA LYS A 301 -2.18 -0.40 3.02
C LYS A 301 -1.13 -1.22 2.27
N GLN A 302 -0.87 -0.90 1.00
CA GLN A 302 -0.15 -1.82 0.10
C GLN A 302 0.88 -1.12 -0.78
N PHE A 303 2.04 -1.75 -0.95
CA PHE A 303 3.03 -1.41 -1.96
C PHE A 303 2.93 -2.39 -3.12
N ILE A 304 2.63 -1.89 -4.32
CA ILE A 304 2.45 -2.67 -5.56
C ILE A 304 3.49 -2.24 -6.60
N LEU A 305 4.22 -3.21 -7.13
CA LEU A 305 5.00 -3.11 -8.35
C LEU A 305 4.72 -4.37 -9.16
N THR A 306 4.05 -4.27 -10.32
CA THR A 306 3.66 -5.44 -11.13
C THR A 306 3.18 -5.01 -12.52
N GLN A 307 2.98 -5.94 -13.45
CA GLN A 307 2.46 -5.61 -14.76
C GLN A 307 0.99 -5.13 -14.73
N LEU A 308 0.64 -4.30 -15.71
CA LEU A 308 -0.76 -4.11 -16.11
C LEU A 308 -0.83 -4.02 -17.64
N SER A 309 -1.73 -4.79 -18.24
CA SER A 309 -1.91 -4.86 -19.71
C SER A 309 -0.66 -5.30 -20.50
N GLY A 310 0.12 -6.28 -20.00
CA GLY A 310 1.29 -6.79 -20.72
C GLY A 310 2.51 -5.85 -20.66
N LYS A 311 2.65 -5.07 -19.58
CA LYS A 311 3.69 -4.06 -19.41
C LYS A 311 4.47 -4.29 -18.12
N GLU A 312 5.63 -4.91 -18.27
CA GLU A 312 6.52 -5.39 -17.21
C GLU A 312 7.53 -4.31 -16.76
N HIS A 313 8.47 -4.68 -15.88
CA HIS A 313 9.58 -3.84 -15.41
C HIS A 313 10.94 -4.39 -15.90
N PRO A 314 11.20 -4.44 -17.23
CA PRO A 314 12.29 -5.23 -17.82
C PRO A 314 13.71 -4.77 -17.47
N GLU A 315 13.90 -3.57 -16.94
CA GLU A 315 15.21 -3.03 -16.55
C GLU A 315 15.44 -2.97 -15.03
N LEU A 316 14.42 -3.28 -14.22
CA LEU A 316 14.48 -3.04 -12.77
C LEU A 316 15.39 -4.05 -12.06
N THR A 317 16.43 -3.54 -11.41
CA THR A 317 17.43 -4.33 -10.66
C THR A 317 17.36 -4.14 -9.15
N LEU A 318 16.86 -2.99 -8.68
CA LEU A 318 16.86 -2.58 -7.27
C LEU A 318 15.54 -1.91 -6.88
N ILE A 319 14.99 -2.32 -5.74
CA ILE A 319 13.96 -1.57 -5.00
C ILE A 319 14.58 -1.15 -3.66
N ASN A 320 14.65 0.16 -3.40
CA ASN A 320 15.31 0.74 -2.23
C ASN A 320 14.34 1.58 -1.40
N LEU A 321 13.89 1.02 -0.26
CA LEU A 321 12.94 1.64 0.67
C LEU A 321 13.53 1.62 2.11
N PRO A 322 14.68 2.28 2.36
CA PRO A 322 15.48 2.08 3.57
C PRO A 322 14.81 2.58 4.86
N GLU A 323 13.89 3.54 4.76
CA GLU A 323 13.18 4.13 5.89
C GLU A 323 11.78 3.55 6.14
N LEU A 324 11.32 2.59 5.31
CA LEU A 324 9.94 2.09 5.39
C LEU A 324 9.73 1.26 6.66
N THR A 325 8.98 1.79 7.62
CA THR A 325 8.65 1.13 8.88
C THR A 325 7.26 0.48 8.85
N SER A 326 6.32 1.03 8.09
CA SER A 326 4.92 0.62 8.09
C SER A 326 4.38 0.35 6.69
N CYS A 327 4.05 -0.91 6.42
CA CYS A 327 3.14 -1.32 5.35
C CYS A 327 2.30 -2.53 5.82
N LYS A 328 1.20 -2.89 5.15
CA LYS A 328 0.43 -4.13 5.45
C LYS A 328 0.65 -5.20 4.42
N GLU A 329 0.79 -4.83 3.15
CA GLU A 329 0.98 -5.77 2.04
C GLU A 329 2.08 -5.30 1.09
N VAL A 330 3.00 -6.19 0.72
CA VAL A 330 3.99 -5.93 -0.34
C VAL A 330 3.75 -6.93 -1.48
N SER A 331 3.55 -6.41 -2.69
CA SER A 331 3.30 -7.16 -3.92
C SER A 331 4.27 -6.71 -5.00
N ILE A 332 5.30 -7.50 -5.27
CA ILE A 332 6.37 -7.20 -6.24
C ILE A 332 6.33 -8.24 -7.36
N GLY A 333 6.40 -7.80 -8.61
CA GLY A 333 6.03 -8.60 -9.76
C GLY A 333 6.70 -8.19 -11.07
N GLU A 334 6.94 -9.17 -11.94
CA GLU A 334 7.17 -8.96 -13.37
C GLU A 334 8.41 -8.09 -13.64
N ALA A 335 9.50 -8.44 -12.95
CA ALA A 335 10.74 -7.69 -12.86
C ALA A 335 11.93 -8.67 -12.93
N ASP A 336 12.12 -9.33 -14.07
CA ASP A 336 13.04 -10.46 -14.21
C ASP A 336 14.51 -10.15 -13.89
N LYS A 337 14.92 -8.88 -14.00
CA LYS A 337 16.27 -8.41 -13.63
C LYS A 337 16.44 -8.04 -12.15
N LEU A 338 15.40 -8.16 -11.31
CA LEU A 338 15.41 -7.71 -9.92
C LEU A 338 16.37 -8.57 -9.08
N GLU A 339 17.40 -7.93 -8.53
CA GLU A 339 18.49 -8.59 -7.78
C GLU A 339 18.48 -8.24 -6.29
N THR A 340 17.84 -7.13 -5.86
CA THR A 340 17.83 -6.69 -4.45
C THR A 340 16.57 -5.86 -4.11
N ILE A 341 15.99 -6.13 -2.93
CA ILE A 341 14.85 -5.42 -2.35
C ILE A 341 15.22 -5.05 -0.91
N ASN A 342 15.44 -3.76 -0.65
CA ASN A 342 15.84 -3.24 0.67
C ASN A 342 14.63 -2.77 1.48
N LEU A 343 14.30 -3.51 2.55
CA LEU A 343 13.22 -3.22 3.52
C LEU A 343 13.72 -3.24 5.00
N PRO A 344 14.90 -2.67 5.33
CA PRO A 344 15.62 -2.96 6.57
C PRO A 344 14.94 -2.51 7.88
N LYS A 345 13.95 -1.60 7.82
CA LYS A 345 13.23 -1.06 8.98
C LYS A 345 11.77 -1.50 9.08
N LEU A 346 11.28 -2.29 8.13
CA LEU A 346 9.89 -2.75 8.11
C LEU A 346 9.70 -3.79 9.23
N SER A 347 8.68 -3.62 10.08
CA SER A 347 8.49 -4.44 11.28
C SER A 347 7.52 -5.61 11.13
N THR A 348 6.43 -5.40 10.39
CA THR A 348 5.29 -6.33 10.32
C THR A 348 4.53 -6.15 9.01
N LEU A 349 4.11 -7.25 8.40
CA LEU A 349 3.18 -7.29 7.25
C LEU A 349 2.06 -8.31 7.52
N SER A 350 0.91 -8.16 6.88
CA SER A 350 -0.06 -9.26 6.73
C SER A 350 0.23 -10.12 5.50
N SER A 351 0.89 -9.58 4.46
CA SER A 351 1.25 -10.33 3.25
C SER A 351 2.54 -9.84 2.59
N PHE A 352 3.40 -10.76 2.19
CA PHE A 352 4.52 -10.52 1.26
C PHE A 352 4.38 -11.43 0.03
N SER A 353 4.38 -10.85 -1.17
CA SER A 353 4.22 -11.58 -2.43
C SER A 353 5.28 -11.13 -3.42
N ILE A 354 6.03 -12.11 -3.97
CA ILE A 354 6.92 -11.90 -5.11
C ILE A 354 6.55 -12.84 -6.27
N SER A 355 6.47 -12.30 -7.49
CA SER A 355 6.12 -13.05 -8.70
C SER A 355 7.01 -12.69 -9.90
N SER A 356 7.38 -13.66 -10.75
CA SER A 356 8.08 -13.41 -12.02
C SER A 356 9.29 -12.48 -11.89
N CYS A 357 10.23 -12.87 -11.02
CA CYS A 357 11.46 -12.14 -10.74
C CYS A 357 12.63 -13.10 -10.92
N ALA A 358 12.94 -13.50 -12.16
CA ALA A 358 13.84 -14.62 -12.45
C ALA A 358 15.20 -14.57 -11.73
N LYS A 359 15.81 -13.38 -11.60
CA LYS A 359 17.10 -13.19 -10.88
C LYS A 359 17.00 -13.10 -9.36
N PHE A 360 15.82 -12.88 -8.79
CA PHE A 360 15.72 -12.59 -7.36
C PHE A 360 16.03 -13.84 -6.53
N SER A 361 17.04 -13.75 -5.67
CA SER A 361 17.56 -14.85 -4.85
C SER A 361 17.59 -14.53 -3.36
N LYS A 362 17.61 -13.26 -2.98
CA LYS A 362 17.85 -12.76 -1.61
C LYS A 362 16.61 -12.80 -0.70
N LEU A 363 15.71 -13.78 -0.86
CA LEU A 363 14.44 -13.81 -0.14
C LEU A 363 14.62 -13.70 1.38
N ASN A 364 15.48 -14.54 1.94
CA ASN A 364 15.75 -14.59 3.38
C ASN A 364 16.40 -13.29 3.92
N GLU A 365 17.21 -12.58 3.12
CA GLU A 365 17.75 -11.26 3.50
C GLU A 365 16.61 -10.21 3.55
N THR A 366 15.80 -10.15 2.49
CA THR A 366 14.70 -9.18 2.36
C THR A 366 13.62 -9.36 3.43
N ILE A 367 13.29 -10.61 3.81
CA ILE A 367 12.26 -10.89 4.84
C ILE A 367 12.81 -10.97 6.26
N ALA A 368 14.13 -10.87 6.47
CA ALA A 368 14.73 -10.95 7.81
C ALA A 368 14.10 -9.97 8.82
N PRO A 369 13.85 -8.67 8.51
CA PRO A 369 13.45 -7.67 9.51
C PRO A 369 12.04 -7.84 10.10
N PHE A 370 11.08 -8.38 9.34
CA PHE A 370 9.66 -8.39 9.69
C PHE A 370 9.08 -9.79 9.86
N ASN A 371 7.96 -9.89 10.59
CA ASN A 371 7.10 -11.08 10.57
C ASN A 371 5.94 -10.88 9.58
N MET A 372 5.40 -11.96 9.01
CA MET A 372 4.20 -11.89 8.15
C MET A 372 3.29 -13.11 8.22
N GLU A 373 1.98 -12.86 8.17
CA GLU A 373 0.96 -13.92 8.19
C GLU A 373 0.94 -14.74 6.89
N ASN A 374 1.23 -14.12 5.74
CA ASN A 374 1.14 -14.75 4.42
C ASN A 374 2.42 -14.48 3.61
N ILE A 375 2.93 -15.52 2.92
CA ILE A 375 4.00 -15.37 1.93
C ILE A 375 3.63 -16.07 0.61
N LYS A 376 3.95 -15.43 -0.52
CA LYS A 376 3.85 -15.99 -1.87
C LYS A 376 5.16 -15.82 -2.64
N VAL A 377 5.65 -16.89 -3.25
CA VAL A 377 6.83 -16.89 -4.13
C VAL A 377 6.46 -17.64 -5.41
N LEU A 378 6.26 -16.91 -6.50
CA LEU A 378 5.68 -17.41 -7.74
C LEU A 378 6.65 -17.17 -8.91
N HIS A 379 6.99 -18.19 -9.70
CA HIS A 379 7.88 -18.04 -10.88
C HIS A 379 9.21 -17.33 -10.56
N CYS A 380 9.82 -17.63 -9.42
CA CYS A 380 11.08 -17.05 -8.97
C CYS A 380 12.17 -18.14 -8.87
N PRO A 381 12.70 -18.64 -10.01
CA PRO A 381 13.62 -19.79 -10.06
C PRO A 381 14.98 -19.57 -9.38
N SER A 382 15.40 -18.33 -9.11
CA SER A 382 16.62 -18.05 -8.31
C SER A 382 16.39 -18.11 -6.80
N VAL A 383 15.15 -18.28 -6.32
CA VAL A 383 14.86 -18.53 -4.90
C VAL A 383 15.00 -20.04 -4.62
N THR A 384 16.05 -20.39 -3.89
CA THR A 384 16.39 -21.77 -3.50
C THR A 384 15.97 -22.12 -2.07
N GLU A 385 15.60 -21.14 -1.25
CA GLU A 385 15.26 -21.35 0.16
C GLU A 385 14.25 -20.32 0.67
N LEU A 386 13.41 -20.75 1.61
CA LEU A 386 12.64 -19.90 2.51
C LEU A 386 12.91 -20.35 3.95
N ASP A 387 13.52 -19.48 4.76
CA ASP A 387 13.66 -19.70 6.19
C ASP A 387 12.53 -19.01 6.98
N ALA A 388 11.54 -19.82 7.34
CA ALA A 388 10.43 -19.43 8.20
C ALA A 388 10.62 -19.89 9.67
N SER A 389 11.79 -20.43 10.06
CA SER A 389 12.01 -20.99 11.41
C SER A 389 11.86 -19.97 12.54
N GLN A 390 12.01 -18.67 12.24
CA GLN A 390 11.80 -17.56 13.18
C GLN A 390 10.58 -16.68 12.80
N LYS A 391 9.64 -17.20 12.02
CA LYS A 391 8.44 -16.48 11.52
C LYS A 391 7.15 -17.18 11.97
N ASP A 392 6.03 -16.47 11.96
CA ASP A 392 4.71 -16.99 12.37
C ASP A 392 3.72 -16.89 11.19
N ILE A 393 3.96 -17.74 10.19
CA ILE A 393 3.29 -17.68 8.89
C ILE A 393 2.07 -18.62 8.88
N ASN A 394 0.89 -18.03 8.70
CA ASN A 394 -0.40 -18.71 8.57
C ASN A 394 -0.56 -19.39 7.19
N SER A 395 0.02 -18.82 6.13
CA SER A 395 -0.07 -19.36 4.76
C SER A 395 1.19 -19.14 3.93
N ILE A 396 1.71 -20.22 3.34
CA ILE A 396 2.87 -20.25 2.45
C ILE A 396 2.42 -20.76 1.09
N SER A 397 2.63 -19.99 0.03
CA SER A 397 2.36 -20.41 -1.36
C SER A 397 3.62 -20.32 -2.21
N ILE A 398 4.08 -21.46 -2.73
CA ILE A 398 5.25 -21.57 -3.61
C ILE A 398 4.78 -22.14 -4.95
N LEU A 399 5.10 -21.46 -6.05
CA LEU A 399 4.77 -21.88 -7.42
C LEU A 399 6.01 -21.72 -8.29
N ASN A 400 6.55 -22.81 -8.83
CA ASN A 400 7.69 -22.80 -9.77
C ASN A 400 8.87 -21.93 -9.30
N ALA A 401 9.29 -22.13 -8.04
CA ALA A 401 10.61 -21.73 -7.53
C ALA A 401 11.70 -22.71 -8.03
N ASP A 402 12.91 -22.68 -7.45
CA ASP A 402 13.96 -23.63 -7.84
C ASP A 402 13.53 -25.11 -7.64
N ASN A 403 14.08 -25.99 -8.47
CA ASN A 403 13.89 -27.44 -8.39
C ASN A 403 14.45 -28.07 -7.11
N ASN A 404 15.32 -27.38 -6.36
CA ASN A 404 15.82 -27.83 -5.07
C ASN A 404 15.26 -27.05 -3.88
N PHE A 405 14.24 -26.20 -4.08
CA PHE A 405 13.68 -25.30 -3.07
C PHE A 405 13.45 -25.99 -1.71
N ILE A 406 14.02 -25.40 -0.65
CA ILE A 406 13.89 -25.86 0.74
C ILE A 406 13.03 -24.88 1.54
N LEU A 407 12.01 -25.40 2.23
CA LEU A 407 11.27 -24.68 3.27
C LEU A 407 11.81 -25.10 4.64
N LYS A 408 12.54 -24.19 5.31
CA LYS A 408 12.89 -24.33 6.74
C LYS A 408 11.78 -23.72 7.58
N GLY A 409 11.42 -24.35 8.69
CA GLY A 409 10.35 -23.87 9.55
C GLY A 409 10.42 -24.35 10.99
N LYS A 410 9.40 -23.98 11.76
CA LYS A 410 9.14 -24.49 13.11
C LYS A 410 8.52 -25.90 12.99
N LYS A 411 8.54 -26.66 14.09
CA LYS A 411 7.90 -28.00 14.18
C LYS A 411 6.46 -28.00 13.64
N GLU A 412 5.72 -26.96 13.96
CA GLU A 412 4.34 -26.71 13.54
C GLU A 412 4.30 -25.41 12.71
N MET A 413 3.75 -25.50 11.51
CA MET A 413 3.61 -24.40 10.55
C MET A 413 2.16 -24.26 10.08
N GLY A 414 1.83 -23.11 9.46
CA GLY A 414 0.53 -22.83 8.85
C GLY A 414 0.20 -23.70 7.63
N SER A 415 -0.62 -23.17 6.73
CA SER A 415 -0.97 -23.86 5.48
C SER A 415 0.18 -23.76 4.47
N TYR A 416 0.53 -24.87 3.82
CA TYR A 416 1.53 -24.89 2.76
C TYR A 416 0.91 -25.38 1.45
N ALA A 417 0.91 -24.49 0.45
CA ALA A 417 0.55 -24.81 -0.93
C ALA A 417 1.82 -24.76 -1.79
N PHE A 418 2.22 -25.90 -2.33
CA PHE A 418 3.36 -26.02 -3.23
C PHE A 418 2.92 -26.45 -4.63
N THR A 419 3.42 -25.79 -5.66
CA THR A 419 3.28 -26.19 -7.06
C THR A 419 4.65 -26.21 -7.74
N GLY A 420 5.05 -27.33 -8.33
CA GLY A 420 6.36 -27.43 -8.98
C GLY A 420 6.70 -28.79 -9.59
N TYR A 421 7.80 -28.81 -10.35
CA TYR A 421 8.32 -29.97 -11.09
C TYR A 421 9.07 -30.99 -10.21
N GLN A 422 9.45 -30.61 -9.00
CA GLN A 422 10.04 -31.46 -7.97
C GLN A 422 9.17 -31.42 -6.71
N LEU A 423 9.39 -32.35 -5.77
CA LEU A 423 8.65 -32.37 -4.51
C LEU A 423 9.23 -31.34 -3.52
N PRO A 424 8.39 -30.72 -2.66
CA PRO A 424 8.86 -29.76 -1.67
C PRO A 424 9.77 -30.44 -0.65
N LYS A 425 10.95 -29.85 -0.40
CA LYS A 425 11.86 -30.26 0.68
C LYS A 425 11.55 -29.41 1.91
N THR A 426 11.46 -30.04 3.08
CA THR A 426 11.13 -29.38 4.35
C THR A 426 12.13 -29.72 5.44
N GLU A 427 12.60 -28.73 6.18
CA GLU A 427 13.53 -28.89 7.31
C GLU A 427 12.93 -28.30 8.59
N GLY A 428 13.07 -29.02 9.71
CA GLY A 428 12.57 -28.61 11.03
C GLY A 428 11.05 -28.75 11.26
N ILE A 429 10.27 -28.96 10.19
CA ILE A 429 8.82 -29.07 10.21
C ILE A 429 8.39 -30.55 10.33
N SER A 430 7.45 -30.85 11.22
CA SER A 430 6.76 -32.15 11.26
C SER A 430 5.25 -32.04 11.04
N THR A 431 4.70 -30.82 11.14
CA THR A 431 3.25 -30.58 11.20
C THR A 431 2.87 -29.35 10.38
N PHE A 432 1.87 -29.48 9.51
CA PHE A 432 1.25 -28.37 8.78
C PHE A 432 -0.23 -28.18 9.16
N ALA A 433 -0.72 -26.95 9.10
CA ALA A 433 -2.15 -26.68 9.29
C ALA A 433 -3.00 -27.21 8.12
N SER A 434 -2.46 -27.20 6.91
CA SER A 434 -2.97 -27.89 5.70
C SER A 434 -1.82 -28.02 4.70
N LEU A 435 -1.82 -29.06 3.87
CA LEU A 435 -0.79 -29.34 2.87
C LEU A 435 -1.42 -29.61 1.50
N THR A 436 -1.12 -28.77 0.51
CA THR A 436 -1.53 -28.95 -0.89
C THR A 436 -0.30 -29.06 -1.76
N VAL A 437 -0.17 -30.16 -2.52
CA VAL A 437 0.93 -30.36 -3.48
C VAL A 437 0.36 -30.58 -4.88
N THR A 438 0.72 -29.69 -5.80
CA THR A 438 0.33 -29.72 -7.21
C THR A 438 1.56 -29.97 -8.08
N THR A 439 1.57 -31.02 -8.90
CA THR A 439 2.80 -31.44 -9.60
C THR A 439 2.56 -32.16 -10.92
N PRO A 440 3.48 -32.08 -11.91
CA PRO A 440 3.48 -32.93 -13.10
C PRO A 440 4.07 -34.32 -12.86
N LEU A 441 4.48 -34.66 -11.63
CA LEU A 441 4.96 -36.00 -11.27
C LEU A 441 3.79 -36.99 -11.16
N THR A 442 3.97 -38.20 -11.70
CA THR A 442 2.98 -39.29 -11.59
C THR A 442 3.01 -39.98 -10.23
N ASN A 443 4.10 -39.87 -9.48
CA ASN A 443 4.31 -40.53 -8.20
C ASN A 443 4.90 -39.52 -7.20
N VAL A 444 4.34 -39.46 -5.99
CA VAL A 444 4.67 -38.47 -4.96
C VAL A 444 5.00 -39.17 -3.65
N GLU A 445 6.16 -38.87 -3.06
CA GLU A 445 6.54 -39.32 -1.71
C GLU A 445 7.05 -38.15 -0.88
N ILE A 446 6.43 -37.90 0.28
CA ILE A 446 6.81 -36.83 1.21
C ILE A 446 7.12 -37.46 2.57
N PRO A 447 8.41 -37.66 2.93
CA PRO A 447 8.83 -38.19 4.23
C PRO A 447 8.70 -37.13 5.34
N ASP A 448 9.03 -37.52 6.58
CA ASP A 448 9.22 -36.66 7.77
C ASP A 448 7.99 -35.91 8.32
N ILE A 449 7.02 -35.56 7.48
CA ILE A 449 5.76 -34.91 7.88
C ILE A 449 4.84 -35.93 8.57
N LYS A 450 4.65 -35.72 9.87
CA LYS A 450 3.86 -36.57 10.78
C LYS A 450 2.40 -36.18 10.88
N GLN A 451 2.06 -34.91 10.64
CA GLN A 451 0.71 -34.41 10.86
C GLN A 451 0.30 -33.33 9.86
N VAL A 452 -0.95 -33.41 9.40
CA VAL A 452 -1.61 -32.33 8.66
C VAL A 452 -2.97 -32.10 9.29
N THR A 453 -3.14 -31.04 10.10
CA THR A 453 -4.32 -30.90 10.98
C THR A 453 -5.63 -30.63 10.23
N GLY A 454 -5.54 -30.03 9.05
CA GLY A 454 -6.65 -29.71 8.16
C GLY A 454 -6.64 -30.56 6.90
N GLU A 455 -6.63 -29.92 5.73
CA GLU A 455 -6.69 -30.58 4.42
C GLU A 455 -5.33 -31.15 4.01
N LEU A 456 -5.31 -32.41 3.56
CA LEU A 456 -4.20 -32.98 2.79
C LEU A 456 -4.63 -33.22 1.34
N SER A 457 -4.13 -32.40 0.42
CA SER A 457 -4.52 -32.39 -1.00
C SER A 457 -3.33 -32.69 -1.91
N PHE A 458 -3.53 -33.58 -2.89
CA PHE A 458 -2.57 -33.86 -3.95
C PHE A 458 -3.25 -33.73 -5.31
N GLN A 459 -2.67 -32.91 -6.18
CA GLN A 459 -3.24 -32.52 -7.47
C GLN A 459 -2.20 -32.75 -8.57
N SER A 460 -2.64 -33.23 -9.74
CA SER A 460 -1.79 -33.25 -10.93
C SER A 460 -1.97 -31.98 -11.76
N THR A 461 -0.92 -31.57 -12.48
CA THR A 461 -1.06 -30.57 -13.54
C THR A 461 -1.86 -31.13 -14.72
N ALA A 462 -2.34 -30.26 -15.61
CA ALA A 462 -3.06 -30.67 -16.82
C ALA A 462 -2.32 -31.76 -17.61
N ASN A 463 -3.08 -32.73 -18.14
CA ASN A 463 -2.61 -33.89 -18.90
C ASN A 463 -1.73 -34.91 -18.13
N VAL A 464 -1.61 -34.79 -16.80
CA VAL A 464 -0.91 -35.78 -15.95
C VAL A 464 -1.92 -36.54 -15.07
N THR A 465 -1.76 -37.86 -15.00
CA THR A 465 -2.47 -38.71 -14.03
C THR A 465 -1.57 -38.97 -12.83
N LEU A 466 -2.05 -38.70 -11.62
CA LEU A 466 -1.34 -39.00 -10.39
C LEU A 466 -1.59 -40.46 -9.98
N GLU A 467 -0.59 -41.33 -10.20
CA GLU A 467 -0.64 -42.78 -10.00
C GLU A 467 -0.43 -43.17 -8.53
N SER A 468 0.43 -42.46 -7.78
CA SER A 468 0.64 -42.70 -6.36
C SER A 468 0.93 -41.46 -5.51
N VAL A 469 0.53 -41.53 -4.25
CA VAL A 469 0.91 -40.64 -3.15
C VAL A 469 1.33 -41.47 -1.94
N SER A 470 2.42 -41.08 -1.29
CA SER A 470 3.00 -41.74 -0.13
C SER A 470 3.44 -40.69 0.89
N MET A 471 3.12 -40.92 2.16
CA MET A 471 3.76 -40.21 3.28
C MET A 471 4.09 -41.25 4.34
N PRO A 472 5.32 -41.80 4.36
CA PRO A 472 5.69 -42.93 5.21
C PRO A 472 5.65 -42.60 6.70
N ASP A 473 5.75 -41.31 7.06
CA ASP A 473 5.80 -40.82 8.43
C ASP A 473 4.48 -40.20 8.94
N LEU A 474 3.46 -40.08 8.09
CA LEU A 474 2.19 -39.45 8.44
C LEU A 474 1.43 -40.29 9.48
N GLU A 475 1.33 -39.76 10.70
CA GLU A 475 0.66 -40.37 11.85
C GLU A 475 -0.80 -39.91 11.96
N THR A 476 -1.12 -38.65 11.61
CA THR A 476 -2.48 -38.09 11.70
C THR A 476 -2.81 -37.09 10.59
N VAL A 477 -4.09 -37.03 10.18
CA VAL A 477 -4.60 -36.05 9.18
C VAL A 477 -5.99 -35.53 9.57
N GLY A 478 -6.36 -34.31 9.15
CA GLY A 478 -7.70 -33.76 9.32
C GLY A 478 -8.70 -34.33 8.32
N ASN A 479 -8.65 -33.84 7.09
CA ASN A 479 -9.44 -34.32 5.95
C ASN A 479 -8.51 -34.88 4.86
N PHE A 480 -8.87 -36.03 4.29
CA PHE A 480 -8.16 -36.63 3.16
C PHE A 480 -9.13 -37.24 2.13
N ASN A 481 -8.78 -37.07 0.86
CA ASN A 481 -9.55 -37.55 -0.30
C ASN A 481 -8.65 -38.38 -1.21
N THR A 482 -9.02 -39.65 -1.47
CA THR A 482 -8.24 -40.54 -2.35
C THR A 482 -8.24 -40.10 -3.82
N GLY A 483 -9.17 -39.25 -4.24
CA GLY A 483 -9.46 -39.00 -5.65
C GLY A 483 -10.18 -40.18 -6.32
N ASN A 484 -10.44 -40.05 -7.62
CA ASN A 484 -11.37 -40.93 -8.34
C ASN A 484 -10.68 -42.04 -9.16
N ASP A 485 -9.36 -41.98 -9.29
CA ASP A 485 -8.62 -42.64 -10.37
C ASP A 485 -7.97 -43.99 -10.03
N ASN A 486 -8.24 -44.52 -8.83
CA ASN A 486 -7.52 -45.64 -8.19
C ASN A 486 -6.05 -45.31 -7.86
N LYS A 487 -5.76 -44.03 -7.59
CA LYS A 487 -4.45 -43.53 -7.12
C LYS A 487 -3.99 -44.35 -5.91
N ARG A 488 -2.79 -44.92 -5.97
CA ARG A 488 -2.17 -45.64 -4.85
C ARG A 488 -1.95 -44.65 -3.69
N CYS A 489 -2.41 -44.99 -2.49
CA CYS A 489 -2.32 -44.14 -1.31
C CYS A 489 -1.59 -44.90 -0.20
N ASN A 490 -0.33 -44.56 0.07
CA ASN A 490 0.53 -45.29 0.99
C ASN A 490 0.82 -44.49 2.27
N PHE A 491 0.05 -44.79 3.33
CA PHE A 491 0.14 -44.08 4.62
C PHE A 491 0.30 -45.09 5.79
N PRO A 492 1.42 -45.85 5.83
CA PRO A 492 1.58 -47.02 6.70
C PRO A 492 1.52 -46.71 8.20
N LYS A 493 1.78 -45.47 8.62
CA LYS A 493 1.76 -45.03 10.02
C LYS A 493 0.49 -44.26 10.41
N LEU A 494 -0.45 -44.01 9.49
CA LEU A 494 -1.63 -43.20 9.78
C LEU A 494 -2.54 -43.91 10.79
N THR A 495 -2.71 -43.32 11.98
CA THR A 495 -3.51 -43.87 13.09
C THR A 495 -4.83 -43.12 13.31
N LYS A 496 -4.92 -41.85 12.89
CA LYS A 496 -6.12 -41.02 13.07
C LYS A 496 -6.42 -40.12 11.89
N VAL A 497 -7.69 -40.07 11.50
CA VAL A 497 -8.27 -39.04 10.63
C VAL A 497 -9.29 -38.22 11.45
N SER A 498 -8.98 -36.96 11.78
CA SER A 498 -9.75 -36.18 12.78
C SER A 498 -10.97 -35.45 12.26
N THR A 499 -11.22 -35.43 10.93
CA THR A 499 -12.40 -34.78 10.34
C THR A 499 -13.12 -35.69 9.35
N ARG A 500 -12.46 -36.14 8.28
CA ARG A 500 -13.10 -37.01 7.27
C ARG A 500 -12.08 -37.79 6.45
N LEU A 501 -12.34 -39.08 6.25
CA LEU A 501 -11.65 -39.90 5.26
C LEU A 501 -12.64 -40.20 4.13
N TYR A 502 -12.41 -39.61 2.96
CA TYR A 502 -13.21 -39.85 1.77
C TYR A 502 -12.47 -40.77 0.80
N ILE A 503 -12.98 -41.99 0.65
CA ILE A 503 -12.47 -43.00 -0.29
C ILE A 503 -13.45 -43.12 -1.45
N ASN A 504 -13.01 -42.82 -2.67
CA ASN A 504 -13.79 -43.03 -3.88
C ASN A 504 -13.12 -44.03 -4.82
N ILE A 505 -13.88 -45.03 -5.25
CA ILE A 505 -13.45 -46.06 -6.18
C ILE A 505 -14.22 -45.84 -7.47
N GLY A 506 -13.73 -44.93 -8.33
CA GLY A 506 -14.42 -44.59 -9.58
C GLY A 506 -14.40 -45.72 -10.61
N LYS A 507 -13.32 -46.51 -10.65
CA LYS A 507 -13.06 -47.56 -11.64
C LYS A 507 -13.18 -48.95 -11.00
N VAL A 508 -13.44 -49.96 -11.82
CA VAL A 508 -13.55 -51.36 -11.36
C VAL A 508 -12.20 -51.87 -10.84
N VAL A 509 -12.20 -52.57 -9.70
CA VAL A 509 -11.04 -53.24 -9.10
C VAL A 509 -11.38 -54.64 -8.57
N THR A 510 -10.34 -55.44 -8.34
CA THR A 510 -10.41 -56.77 -7.71
C THR A 510 -10.26 -56.71 -6.18
N ASP A 511 -9.54 -55.71 -5.68
CA ASP A 511 -9.10 -55.59 -4.30
C ASP A 511 -8.76 -54.12 -3.98
N LEU A 512 -8.45 -53.84 -2.71
CA LEU A 512 -8.11 -52.50 -2.22
C LEU A 512 -6.63 -52.36 -1.83
N SER A 513 -5.74 -53.24 -2.29
CA SER A 513 -4.31 -53.25 -1.91
C SER A 513 -3.53 -51.99 -2.32
N TYR A 514 -4.08 -51.20 -3.24
CA TYR A 514 -3.55 -49.89 -3.62
C TYR A 514 -3.74 -48.81 -2.53
N LEU A 515 -4.58 -49.07 -1.52
CA LEU A 515 -4.80 -48.20 -0.36
C LEU A 515 -4.19 -48.85 0.89
N ASN A 516 -3.18 -48.23 1.49
CA ASN A 516 -2.55 -48.69 2.72
C ASN A 516 -2.91 -47.76 3.89
N PHE A 517 -3.99 -48.12 4.58
CA PHE A 517 -4.46 -47.49 5.82
C PHE A 517 -4.37 -48.48 7.01
N LYS A 518 -3.46 -49.46 6.96
CA LYS A 518 -3.44 -50.62 7.89
C LYS A 518 -3.12 -50.31 9.35
N SER A 519 -2.74 -49.07 9.66
CA SER A 519 -2.55 -48.58 11.04
C SER A 519 -3.70 -47.73 11.55
N LEU A 520 -4.75 -47.47 10.75
CA LEU A 520 -5.80 -46.51 11.07
C LEU A 520 -6.72 -47.05 12.16
N GLU A 521 -6.74 -46.37 13.31
CA GLU A 521 -7.49 -46.77 14.50
C GLU A 521 -8.75 -45.94 14.72
N SER A 522 -8.77 -44.68 14.26
CA SER A 522 -9.89 -43.76 14.44
C SER A 522 -10.11 -42.85 13.23
N VAL A 523 -11.39 -42.64 12.87
CA VAL A 523 -11.82 -41.71 11.83
C VAL A 523 -13.02 -40.94 12.34
N GLU A 524 -13.09 -39.62 12.24
CA GLU A 524 -14.28 -38.88 12.67
C GLU A 524 -15.49 -39.21 11.76
N PHE A 525 -15.34 -38.98 10.45
CA PHE A 525 -16.30 -39.41 9.43
C PHE A 525 -15.63 -40.27 8.35
N LEU A 526 -15.91 -41.58 8.34
CA LEU A 526 -15.53 -42.48 7.25
C LEU A 526 -16.60 -42.43 6.16
N GLU A 527 -16.22 -42.00 4.96
CA GLU A 527 -17.11 -42.00 3.79
C GLU A 527 -16.47 -42.76 2.62
N MET A 528 -17.15 -43.80 2.15
CA MET A 528 -16.69 -44.70 1.11
C MET A 528 -17.71 -44.81 -0.02
N TYR A 529 -17.27 -44.54 -1.24
CA TYR A 529 -18.07 -44.63 -2.46
C TYR A 529 -17.44 -45.64 -3.41
N GLY A 530 -18.16 -46.74 -3.67
CA GLY A 530 -17.70 -47.84 -4.52
C GLY A 530 -18.17 -47.72 -5.97
N ASN A 531 -17.68 -48.63 -6.82
CA ASN A 531 -18.23 -48.87 -8.15
C ASN A 531 -19.01 -50.20 -8.13
N ARG A 532 -20.25 -50.20 -8.66
CA ARG A 532 -21.20 -51.32 -8.62
C ARG A 532 -20.75 -52.61 -9.33
N ASN A 533 -19.64 -52.58 -10.05
CA ASN A 533 -19.08 -53.73 -10.76
C ASN A 533 -17.84 -54.30 -10.04
N THR A 534 -17.57 -53.85 -8.81
CA THR A 534 -16.35 -54.16 -8.03
C THR A 534 -16.61 -55.28 -7.02
N ASN A 535 -15.77 -56.31 -7.00
CA ASN A 535 -15.97 -57.51 -6.17
C ASN A 535 -15.31 -57.41 -4.78
N ILE A 536 -15.54 -56.31 -4.03
CA ILE A 536 -15.06 -56.18 -2.64
C ILE A 536 -16.09 -56.79 -1.70
N THR A 537 -15.75 -57.90 -1.05
CA THR A 537 -16.66 -58.66 -0.17
C THR A 537 -16.52 -58.33 1.33
N SER A 538 -15.38 -57.78 1.75
CA SER A 538 -15.07 -57.32 3.11
C SER A 538 -14.11 -56.11 3.07
N LEU A 539 -14.07 -55.33 4.14
CA LEU A 539 -13.16 -54.18 4.31
C LEU A 539 -12.05 -54.42 5.36
N LYS A 540 -11.97 -55.61 5.95
CA LYS A 540 -11.01 -55.97 7.02
C LYS A 540 -9.55 -55.77 6.62
N ASP A 541 -9.16 -56.11 5.39
CA ASP A 541 -7.77 -55.97 4.93
C ASP A 541 -7.32 -54.50 4.72
N LEU A 542 -8.28 -53.59 4.51
CA LEU A 542 -8.04 -52.15 4.35
C LEU A 542 -7.88 -51.46 5.70
N LEU A 543 -8.78 -51.77 6.65
CA LEU A 543 -8.95 -51.08 7.92
C LEU A 543 -8.85 -52.03 9.15
N PRO A 544 -7.83 -52.92 9.24
CA PRO A 544 -7.78 -54.01 10.22
C PRO A 544 -7.63 -53.57 11.69
N LYS A 545 -7.42 -52.28 11.96
CA LYS A 545 -7.27 -51.71 13.31
C LYS A 545 -8.33 -50.68 13.68
N LEU A 546 -9.33 -50.43 12.84
CA LEU A 546 -10.33 -49.39 13.09
C LEU A 546 -11.18 -49.75 14.33
N LYS A 547 -11.13 -48.91 15.36
CA LYS A 547 -11.81 -49.11 16.66
C LYS A 547 -12.96 -48.12 16.89
N SER A 548 -12.98 -47.00 16.17
CA SER A 548 -13.95 -45.93 16.40
C SER A 548 -14.22 -45.11 15.14
N SER A 549 -15.50 -44.82 14.88
CA SER A 549 -15.93 -43.81 13.91
C SER A 549 -17.21 -43.13 14.39
N ASN A 550 -17.22 -41.80 14.51
CA ASN A 550 -18.43 -41.08 14.91
C ASN A 550 -19.51 -41.12 13.82
N ARG A 551 -19.07 -41.16 12.55
CA ARG A 551 -19.96 -41.33 11.38
C ARG A 551 -19.37 -42.30 10.37
N ILE A 552 -20.24 -43.13 9.77
CA ILE A 552 -19.92 -44.07 8.69
C ILE A 552 -20.91 -43.87 7.54
N SER A 553 -20.42 -43.74 6.32
CA SER A 553 -21.24 -43.84 5.11
C SER A 553 -20.57 -44.70 4.04
N ILE A 554 -21.20 -45.81 3.66
CA ILE A 554 -20.70 -46.75 2.67
C ILE A 554 -21.75 -46.91 1.57
N ARG A 555 -21.37 -46.69 0.31
CA ARG A 555 -22.31 -46.63 -0.83
C ARG A 555 -21.77 -47.36 -2.06
N LEU A 556 -22.67 -48.00 -2.82
CA LEU A 556 -22.39 -48.65 -4.11
C LEU A 556 -21.46 -49.89 -4.09
N PHE A 557 -21.15 -50.45 -2.91
CA PHE A 557 -20.38 -51.70 -2.79
C PHE A 557 -21.30 -52.92 -2.90
N THR A 558 -21.79 -53.20 -4.11
CA THR A 558 -22.77 -54.26 -4.43
C THR A 558 -22.33 -55.69 -4.10
N ALA A 559 -21.03 -55.93 -3.89
CA ALA A 559 -20.49 -57.22 -3.43
C ALA A 559 -20.17 -57.27 -1.92
N LEU A 560 -20.28 -56.14 -1.20
CA LEU A 560 -19.93 -56.05 0.21
C LEU A 560 -21.09 -56.49 1.09
N TYR A 561 -20.88 -57.59 1.79
CA TYR A 561 -21.81 -58.19 2.76
C TYR A 561 -21.22 -58.27 4.18
N ASP A 562 -19.90 -58.36 4.31
CA ASP A 562 -19.22 -58.39 5.60
C ASP A 562 -18.96 -56.98 6.15
N PHE A 563 -19.88 -56.49 6.99
CA PHE A 563 -19.73 -55.23 7.73
C PHE A 563 -19.23 -55.43 9.16
N SER A 564 -18.88 -56.66 9.58
CA SER A 564 -18.58 -57.00 10.99
C SER A 564 -17.46 -56.18 11.62
N LEU A 565 -16.52 -55.65 10.82
CA LEU A 565 -15.50 -54.68 11.24
C LEU A 565 -16.11 -53.46 11.98
N PHE A 566 -17.33 -53.07 11.61
CA PHE A 566 -18.01 -51.89 12.15
C PHE A 566 -19.02 -52.23 13.25
N LYS A 567 -19.12 -53.48 13.73
CA LYS A 567 -20.17 -53.89 14.69
C LYS A 567 -20.09 -53.11 16.01
N ASP A 568 -18.95 -53.20 16.70
CA ASP A 568 -18.70 -52.48 17.96
C ASP A 568 -18.85 -50.95 17.80
N ILE A 569 -18.49 -50.44 16.62
CA ILE A 569 -18.60 -49.01 16.27
C ILE A 569 -20.07 -48.60 16.10
N ALA A 570 -20.86 -49.42 15.40
CA ALA A 570 -22.29 -49.18 15.20
C ALA A 570 -23.05 -49.30 16.52
N ASP A 571 -22.73 -50.28 17.36
CA ASP A 571 -23.34 -50.46 18.69
C ASP A 571 -23.21 -49.21 19.57
N ALA A 572 -22.07 -48.53 19.48
CA ALA A 572 -21.78 -47.27 20.19
C ALA A 572 -22.47 -46.01 19.61
N MET A 573 -23.01 -46.05 18.39
CA MET A 573 -23.75 -44.92 17.80
C MET A 573 -25.11 -44.72 18.47
N THR A 574 -25.60 -43.49 18.57
CA THR A 574 -26.88 -43.13 19.20
C THR A 574 -27.93 -42.58 18.22
N GLU A 575 -27.53 -42.16 17.02
CA GLU A 575 -28.41 -41.57 16.01
C GLU A 575 -28.29 -42.26 14.65
N ASP A 576 -29.41 -42.42 13.93
CA ASP A 576 -29.40 -42.85 12.51
C ASP A 576 -28.62 -41.87 11.60
N SER A 577 -28.37 -40.64 12.04
CA SER A 577 -27.56 -39.64 11.33
C SER A 577 -26.09 -40.07 11.15
N GLN A 578 -25.62 -40.95 12.06
CA GLN A 578 -24.25 -41.46 12.13
C GLN A 578 -23.99 -42.61 11.16
N TRP A 579 -25.03 -43.31 10.66
CA TRP A 579 -24.89 -44.54 9.87
C TRP A 579 -25.65 -44.50 8.55
N TYR A 580 -24.94 -44.63 7.43
CA TYR A 580 -25.54 -44.64 6.09
C TYR A 580 -24.90 -45.70 5.19
N VAL A 581 -25.41 -46.94 5.26
CA VAL A 581 -25.01 -48.05 4.38
C VAL A 581 -26.12 -48.35 3.37
N ARG A 582 -25.90 -48.02 2.09
CA ARG A 582 -26.90 -48.16 1.01
C ARG A 582 -26.30 -48.61 -0.32
N ASN A 583 -27.12 -49.27 -1.14
CA ASN A 583 -26.73 -49.87 -2.42
C ASN A 583 -25.49 -50.78 -2.29
N CYS A 584 -25.42 -51.54 -1.20
CA CYS A 584 -24.39 -52.57 -0.98
C CYS A 584 -24.98 -53.97 -1.21
N GLY A 585 -24.29 -55.06 -0.86
CA GLY A 585 -24.76 -56.44 -1.06
C GLY A 585 -26.18 -56.70 -0.53
N PRO A 586 -26.48 -56.41 0.75
CA PRO A 586 -27.83 -56.50 1.32
C PRO A 586 -28.83 -55.42 0.83
N GLY A 587 -28.47 -54.61 -0.17
CA GLY A 587 -29.21 -53.41 -0.54
C GLY A 587 -28.96 -52.26 0.45
N THR A 588 -29.71 -52.20 1.54
CA THR A 588 -29.59 -51.17 2.60
C THR A 588 -29.52 -51.84 3.96
N VAL A 589 -28.60 -51.37 4.81
CA VAL A 589 -28.46 -51.81 6.21
C VAL A 589 -28.67 -50.59 7.10
N THR A 590 -29.76 -50.56 7.87
CA THR A 590 -30.02 -49.51 8.86
C THR A 590 -29.13 -49.67 10.10
N LEU A 591 -29.02 -48.63 10.93
CA LEU A 591 -28.29 -48.73 12.19
C LEU A 591 -28.91 -49.81 13.10
N GLN A 592 -30.25 -49.84 13.18
CA GLN A 592 -30.98 -50.87 13.90
C GLN A 592 -30.62 -52.29 13.43
N GLN A 593 -30.65 -52.56 12.11
CA GLN A 593 -30.28 -53.87 11.55
C GLN A 593 -28.82 -54.24 11.85
N MET A 594 -27.91 -53.26 11.85
CA MET A 594 -26.50 -53.49 12.19
C MET A 594 -26.33 -53.87 13.68
N LYS A 595 -27.11 -53.25 14.58
CA LYS A 595 -27.08 -53.54 16.02
C LYS A 595 -27.73 -54.89 16.37
N GLU A 596 -28.84 -55.22 15.72
CA GLU A 596 -29.62 -56.44 15.94
C GLU A 596 -28.96 -57.71 15.37
N SER A 597 -28.05 -57.57 14.40
CA SER A 597 -27.23 -58.68 13.91
C SER A 597 -26.24 -59.16 14.98
N GLU A 598 -26.09 -60.47 15.17
CA GLU A 598 -25.09 -61.01 16.12
C GLU A 598 -23.64 -60.72 15.68
N THR A 599 -23.39 -60.67 14.37
CA THR A 599 -22.03 -60.59 13.80
C THR A 599 -21.76 -59.33 12.99
N GLY A 600 -22.79 -58.65 12.49
CA GLY A 600 -22.64 -57.58 11.49
C GLY A 600 -22.23 -58.09 10.08
N ASN A 601 -22.23 -59.39 9.85
CA ASN A 601 -22.04 -59.98 8.52
C ASN A 601 -23.41 -60.38 7.95
N PHE A 602 -23.71 -59.93 6.74
CA PHE A 602 -24.99 -60.14 6.07
C PHE A 602 -24.87 -61.01 4.80
N THR A 603 -23.77 -61.76 4.68
CA THR A 603 -23.57 -62.73 3.58
C THR A 603 -24.72 -63.75 3.61
N PRO A 604 -25.37 -64.07 2.47
CA PRO A 604 -26.38 -65.13 2.43
C PRO A 604 -25.85 -66.46 3.01
N ASP A 605 -26.74 -67.21 3.65
CA ASP A 605 -26.46 -68.50 4.31
C ASP A 605 -25.53 -68.45 5.54
N ASN A 606 -25.43 -67.27 6.19
CA ASN A 606 -24.65 -67.02 7.41
C ASN A 606 -25.51 -66.42 8.54
#